data_AF-A0A1F3XU82-F1
#
_entry.id   AF-A0A1F3XU82-F1
#
_cell.length_a   1.000
_cell.length_b   1.000
_cell.length_c   1.000
_cell.angle_alpha   90.00
_cell.angle_beta   90.00
_cell.angle_gamma   90.00
#
_symmetry.space_group_name_H-M   'P 1'
#
loop_
_entity.id
_entity.type
_entity.pdbx_description
1 polymer ?
#
loop_
_entity_poly.entity_id
_entity_poly.type
_entity_poly.pdbx_seq_one_letter_code
_entity_poly.pdbx_strand_id
1 'polypeptide(L)'
;MKKYSTELEKLVQIARRSNANVLITGPTGSGKTHLARKIHEQSERKLKPFVSVNLASLHEGTLESELFGHERGAFTGAEQKRVGRLELANGGTVFLDEIGELSPRLQARLLEFLQSRTISPVGSNRESRLDVRVIAATHRNLARAVAKGEFREDLFHRLRVISIELKPIRERWGELDQLVHDCIEELCAKAGRSVLRISEGVAEKLETYEWPGNLRELRNVLEYAVLAGDGPEITLADLPPWFGIDEQASGHAGAVAGAGFGVAEVQLPLDYHDALSSFEKMFLEQALRRFRGRVNYTARRIGMNKTTLIRRMRSYGLGSELEAAAHDDKRKIS
;
A
#
# COMPACT_ATOMS: atom_id res chain seq x y z
N MET A 1 -14.89 -0.73 22.37
CA MET A 1 -14.86 -0.15 21.01
C MET A 1 -15.24 1.32 20.98
N LYS A 2 -16.45 1.73 21.40
CA LYS A 2 -16.85 3.16 21.49
C LYS A 2 -15.82 4.08 22.18
N LYS A 3 -15.22 3.63 23.29
CA LYS A 3 -14.20 4.40 24.04
C LYS A 3 -12.94 4.72 23.21
N TYR A 4 -12.47 3.80 22.36
CA TYR A 4 -11.29 4.02 21.52
C TYR A 4 -11.56 5.03 20.42
N SER A 5 -12.71 4.91 19.75
CA SER A 5 -13.17 5.88 18.76
C SER A 5 -13.31 7.28 19.37
N THR A 6 -13.91 7.43 20.56
CA THR A 6 -14.04 8.72 21.24
C THR A 6 -12.70 9.34 21.65
N GLU A 7 -11.75 8.54 22.12
CA GLU A 7 -10.42 9.02 22.50
C GLU A 7 -9.59 9.43 21.28
N LEU A 8 -9.61 8.63 20.22
CA LEU A 8 -8.99 8.94 18.94
C LEU A 8 -9.57 10.24 18.36
N GLU A 9 -10.89 10.39 18.34
CA GLU A 9 -11.56 11.60 17.88
C GLU A 9 -11.14 12.83 18.69
N LYS A 10 -11.05 12.71 20.02
CA LYS A 10 -10.59 13.79 20.89
C LYS A 10 -9.15 14.21 20.55
N LEU A 11 -8.24 13.26 20.39
CA LEU A 11 -6.85 13.56 20.01
C LEU A 11 -6.75 14.18 18.62
N VAL A 12 -7.56 13.70 17.67
CA VAL A 12 -7.65 14.25 16.32
C VAL A 12 -8.21 15.68 16.35
N GLN A 13 -9.21 15.97 17.18
CA GLN A 13 -9.72 17.33 17.37
C GLN A 13 -8.66 18.27 17.94
N ILE A 14 -7.90 17.84 18.95
CA ILE A 14 -6.77 18.59 19.51
C ILE A 14 -5.71 18.84 18.43
N ALA A 15 -5.37 17.81 17.64
CA ALA A 15 -4.43 17.94 16.53
C ALA A 15 -4.91 18.95 15.49
N ARG A 16 -6.19 18.96 15.10
CA ARG A 16 -6.71 19.90 14.10
C ARG A 16 -6.62 21.35 14.54
N ARG A 17 -6.84 21.63 15.83
CA ARG A 17 -6.85 22.99 16.40
C ARG A 17 -5.48 23.50 16.86
N SER A 18 -4.42 22.72 16.66
CA SER A 18 -3.08 23.04 17.16
C SER A 18 -2.03 22.99 16.04
N ASN A 19 -1.00 23.83 16.16
CA ASN A 19 0.21 23.77 15.34
C ASN A 19 1.31 22.87 15.96
N ALA A 20 0.99 22.15 17.04
CA ALA A 20 1.90 21.20 17.68
C ALA A 20 2.29 20.05 16.74
N ASN A 21 3.46 19.47 17.02
CA ASN A 21 3.92 18.27 16.35
C ASN A 21 3.01 17.09 16.71
N VAL A 22 2.70 16.28 15.69
CA VAL A 22 1.85 15.10 15.85
C VAL A 22 2.67 13.87 15.50
N LEU A 23 2.67 12.87 16.37
CA LEU A 23 3.24 11.55 16.10
C LEU A 23 2.10 10.54 15.94
N ILE A 24 2.01 9.92 14.77
CA ILE A 24 1.04 8.87 14.45
C ILE A 24 1.74 7.52 14.50
N THR A 25 1.39 6.67 15.45
CA THR A 25 1.91 5.31 15.55
C THR A 25 0.88 4.31 15.08
N GLY A 26 1.30 3.18 14.54
CA GLY A 26 0.40 2.08 14.23
C GLY A 26 0.94 1.16 13.14
N PRO A 27 0.35 -0.03 12.96
CA PRO A 27 0.82 -1.02 12.01
C PRO A 27 0.92 -0.48 10.58
N THR A 28 1.74 -1.13 9.75
CA THR A 28 1.80 -0.84 8.31
C THR A 28 0.42 -1.06 7.69
N GLY A 29 0.01 -0.14 6.80
CA GLY A 29 -1.31 -0.22 6.16
C GLY A 29 -2.49 0.25 7.02
N SER A 30 -2.29 0.74 8.24
CA SER A 30 -3.37 1.24 9.12
C SER A 30 -3.97 2.61 8.75
N GLY A 31 -3.54 3.23 7.63
CA GLY A 31 -4.09 4.51 7.17
C GLY A 31 -3.44 5.77 7.78
N LYS A 32 -2.22 5.67 8.33
CA LYS A 32 -1.47 6.81 8.93
C LYS A 32 -1.39 8.03 7.99
N THR A 33 -1.07 7.81 6.71
CA THR A 33 -0.98 8.87 5.69
C THR A 33 -2.32 9.57 5.47
N HIS A 34 -3.43 8.81 5.42
CA HIS A 34 -4.78 9.36 5.28
C HIS A 34 -5.14 10.21 6.51
N LEU A 35 -4.85 9.71 7.71
CA LEU A 35 -5.09 10.46 8.95
C LEU A 35 -4.29 11.77 8.98
N ALA A 36 -3.01 11.75 8.61
CA ALA A 36 -2.17 12.94 8.56
C ALA A 36 -2.74 14.01 7.61
N ARG A 37 -3.19 13.58 6.43
CA ARG A 37 -3.86 14.46 5.45
C ARG A 37 -5.15 15.04 6.01
N LYS A 38 -6.01 14.21 6.63
CA LYS A 38 -7.26 14.64 7.27
C LYS A 38 -7.02 15.64 8.41
N ILE A 39 -5.94 15.49 9.18
CA ILE A 39 -5.56 16.47 10.21
C ILE A 39 -5.19 17.81 9.56
N HIS A 40 -4.43 17.79 8.47
CA HIS A 40 -4.04 19.00 7.74
C HIS A 40 -5.24 19.73 7.11
N GLU A 41 -6.09 19.01 6.36
CA GLU A 41 -7.26 19.55 5.65
C GLU A 41 -8.29 20.19 6.59
N GLN A 42 -8.26 19.82 7.87
CA GLN A 42 -9.16 20.34 8.90
C GLN A 42 -8.45 21.27 9.91
N SER A 43 -7.22 21.68 9.60
CA SER A 43 -6.47 22.65 10.40
C SER A 43 -6.57 24.07 9.85
N GLU A 44 -6.04 25.04 10.59
CA GLU A 44 -5.87 26.42 10.12
C GLU A 44 -4.99 26.52 8.85
N ARG A 45 -4.13 25.50 8.61
CA ARG A 45 -3.23 25.43 7.44
C ARG A 45 -3.84 24.69 6.24
N LYS A 46 -5.14 24.41 6.22
CA LYS A 46 -5.81 23.63 5.17
C LYS A 46 -5.64 24.13 3.73
N LEU A 47 -5.39 25.43 3.54
CA LEU A 47 -5.13 26.05 2.22
C LEU A 47 -3.62 26.21 1.92
N LYS A 48 -2.76 25.73 2.82
CA LYS A 48 -1.29 25.83 2.71
C LYS A 48 -0.72 24.49 2.20
N PRO A 49 0.55 24.46 1.77
CA PRO A 49 1.15 23.23 1.26
C PRO A 49 1.11 22.08 2.28
N PHE A 50 0.80 20.87 1.78
CA PHE A 50 1.00 19.61 2.48
C PHE A 50 2.07 18.81 1.73
N VAL A 51 3.27 18.73 2.28
CA VAL A 51 4.41 18.05 1.66
C VAL A 51 4.63 16.72 2.37
N SER A 52 4.50 15.60 1.65
CA SER A 52 4.70 14.26 2.17
C SER A 52 6.07 13.72 1.76
N VAL A 53 6.78 13.09 2.70
CA VAL A 53 8.08 12.44 2.47
C VAL A 53 8.07 11.07 3.11
N ASN A 54 8.39 10.02 2.34
CA ASN A 54 8.57 8.68 2.85
C ASN A 54 10.06 8.41 3.10
N LEU A 55 10.44 8.32 4.37
CA LEU A 55 11.84 8.23 4.79
C LEU A 55 12.45 6.85 4.54
N ALA A 56 11.63 5.81 4.35
CA ALA A 56 12.10 4.45 4.05
C ALA A 56 12.46 4.21 2.57
N SER A 57 12.15 5.16 1.68
CA SER A 57 12.23 4.96 0.23
C SER A 57 13.56 5.35 -0.42
N LEU A 58 14.48 5.99 0.33
CA LEU A 58 15.69 6.62 -0.22
C LEU A 58 16.94 6.23 0.57
N HIS A 59 18.08 6.18 -0.12
CA HIS A 59 19.39 6.10 0.53
C HIS A 59 19.69 7.38 1.31
N GLU A 60 20.46 7.26 2.40
CA GLU A 60 20.68 8.33 3.38
C GLU A 60 21.11 9.68 2.77
N GLY A 61 22.11 9.70 1.89
CA GLY A 61 22.58 10.93 1.25
C GLY A 61 21.53 11.59 0.33
N THR A 62 20.69 10.77 -0.31
CA THR A 62 19.56 11.27 -1.11
C THR A 62 18.46 11.81 -0.22
N LEU A 63 18.22 11.17 0.93
CA LEU A 63 17.22 11.59 1.91
C LEU A 63 17.58 12.94 2.55
N GLU A 64 18.85 13.15 2.90
CA GLU A 64 19.34 14.44 3.43
C GLU A 64 19.10 15.57 2.42
N SER A 65 19.51 15.33 1.17
CA SER A 65 19.33 16.25 0.05
C SER A 65 17.86 16.52 -0.26
N GLU A 66 16.98 15.52 -0.16
CA GLU A 66 15.55 15.70 -0.38
C GLU A 66 14.89 16.48 0.76
N LEU A 67 15.20 16.19 2.03
CA LEU A 67 14.61 16.88 3.17
C LEU A 67 15.06 18.34 3.27
N PHE A 68 16.38 18.57 3.22
CA PHE A 68 16.99 19.86 3.53
C PHE A 68 17.41 20.66 2.30
N GLY A 69 17.43 20.04 1.11
CA GLY A 69 17.94 20.66 -0.10
C GLY A 69 19.47 20.64 -0.16
N HIS A 70 20.02 21.03 -1.31
CA HIS A 70 21.46 21.18 -1.49
C HIS A 70 21.80 22.31 -2.44
N GLU A 71 22.98 22.90 -2.25
CA GLU A 71 23.58 23.82 -3.21
C GLU A 71 24.35 23.06 -4.30
N ARG A 72 24.56 23.73 -5.44
CA ARG A 72 25.37 23.17 -6.52
C ARG A 72 26.79 22.84 -6.02
N GLY A 73 27.25 21.63 -6.29
CA GLY A 73 28.58 21.15 -5.89
C GLY A 73 28.68 20.63 -4.46
N ALA A 74 27.56 20.45 -3.74
CA ALA A 74 27.56 19.96 -2.37
C ALA A 74 28.08 18.51 -2.22
N PHE A 75 27.95 17.68 -3.26
CA PHE A 75 28.47 16.31 -3.34
C PHE A 75 28.66 15.89 -4.81
N THR A 76 29.30 14.76 -5.05
CA THR A 76 29.46 14.18 -6.40
C THR A 76 28.11 13.88 -7.03
N GLY A 77 27.77 14.59 -8.11
CA GLY A 77 26.46 14.51 -8.78
C GLY A 77 25.49 15.66 -8.46
N ALA A 78 25.87 16.59 -7.57
CA ALA A 78 25.09 17.80 -7.27
C ALA A 78 25.27 18.89 -8.34
N GLU A 79 24.87 18.62 -9.59
CA GLU A 79 25.06 19.54 -10.72
C GLU A 79 24.19 20.81 -10.65
N GLN A 80 23.06 20.74 -9.96
CA GLN A 80 22.11 21.83 -9.82
C GLN A 80 21.72 22.02 -8.35
N LYS A 81 21.29 23.22 -7.99
CA LYS A 81 20.67 23.47 -6.68
C LYS A 81 19.31 22.77 -6.61
N ARG A 82 18.99 22.19 -5.45
CA ARG A 82 17.66 21.62 -5.18
C ARG A 82 17.07 22.17 -3.89
N VAL A 83 15.82 22.62 -3.98
CA VAL A 83 15.02 23.05 -2.83
C VAL A 83 14.56 21.82 -2.03
N GLY A 84 14.73 21.87 -0.71
CA GLY A 84 14.35 20.78 0.18
C GLY A 84 12.85 20.71 0.46
N ARG A 85 12.36 19.54 0.85
CA ARG A 85 10.95 19.31 1.21
C ARG A 85 10.49 20.16 2.38
N LEU A 86 11.36 20.43 3.35
CA LEU A 86 11.05 21.32 4.48
C LEU A 86 10.81 22.75 4.01
N GLU A 87 11.62 23.24 3.06
CA GLU A 87 11.45 24.57 2.47
C GLU A 87 10.18 24.67 1.62
N LEU A 88 9.87 23.62 0.83
CA LEU A 88 8.61 23.52 0.10
C LEU A 88 7.37 23.51 1.01
N ALA A 89 7.52 23.03 2.26
CA ALA A 89 6.46 22.99 3.25
C ALA A 89 6.32 24.28 4.06
N ASN A 90 7.12 25.32 3.78
CA ASN A 90 7.12 26.57 4.53
C ASN A 90 5.73 27.24 4.52
N GLY A 91 5.27 27.67 5.70
CA GLY A 91 3.90 28.16 5.94
C GLY A 91 2.83 27.07 5.96
N GLY A 92 3.18 25.80 5.73
CA GLY A 92 2.30 24.66 5.56
C GLY A 92 2.60 23.52 6.55
N THR A 93 2.45 22.29 6.10
CA THR A 93 2.67 21.07 6.89
C THR A 93 3.58 20.11 6.14
N VAL A 94 4.56 19.54 6.85
CA VAL A 94 5.33 18.40 6.35
C VAL A 94 4.85 17.13 7.05
N PHE A 95 4.62 16.09 6.26
CA PHE A 95 4.35 14.74 6.73
C PHE A 95 5.57 13.86 6.51
N LEU A 96 6.12 13.31 7.60
CA LEU A 96 7.29 12.44 7.60
C LEU A 96 6.84 11.01 7.90
N ASP A 97 6.68 10.20 6.85
CA ASP A 97 6.33 8.79 6.99
C ASP A 97 7.57 7.94 7.27
N GLU A 98 7.39 6.92 8.10
CA GLU A 98 8.46 6.05 8.60
C GLU A 98 9.62 6.78 9.31
N ILE A 99 9.28 7.67 10.25
CA ILE A 99 10.26 8.44 11.05
C ILE A 99 11.27 7.57 11.83
N GLY A 100 10.91 6.33 12.14
CA GLY A 100 11.80 5.37 12.80
C GLY A 100 12.99 4.92 11.94
N GLU A 101 12.97 5.18 10.63
CA GLU A 101 14.03 4.78 9.70
C GLU A 101 15.16 5.82 9.56
N LEU A 102 15.08 6.96 10.26
CA LEU A 102 16.14 7.95 10.21
C LEU A 102 17.44 7.45 10.83
N SER A 103 18.55 7.69 10.12
CA SER A 103 19.89 7.50 10.68
C SER A 103 20.14 8.44 11.87
N PRO A 104 21.06 8.12 12.80
CA PRO A 104 21.39 8.99 13.93
C PRO A 104 21.80 10.41 13.51
N ARG A 105 22.48 10.55 12.36
CA ARG A 105 22.87 11.86 11.80
C ARG A 105 21.65 12.67 11.37
N LEU A 106 20.72 12.06 10.64
CA LEU A 106 19.49 12.74 10.22
C LEU A 106 18.55 13.05 11.39
N GLN A 107 18.55 12.21 12.43
CA GLN A 107 17.83 12.50 13.67
C GLN A 107 18.35 13.79 14.34
N ALA A 108 19.67 13.96 14.44
CA ALA A 108 20.27 15.18 15.00
C ALA A 108 19.88 16.44 14.19
N ARG A 109 19.98 16.37 12.86
CA ARG A 109 19.65 17.48 11.97
C ARG A 109 18.15 17.84 11.99
N LEU A 110 17.27 16.83 12.08
CA LEU A 110 15.84 17.07 12.25
C LEU A 110 15.52 17.68 13.62
N LEU A 111 16.20 17.24 14.69
CA LEU A 111 16.05 17.82 16.01
C LEU A 111 16.41 19.31 16.02
N GLU A 112 17.56 19.68 15.42
CA GLU A 112 17.98 21.07 15.28
C GLU A 112 16.89 21.89 14.59
N PHE A 113 16.37 21.42 13.47
CA PHE A 113 15.25 22.07 12.78
C PHE A 113 14.00 22.23 13.66
N LEU A 114 13.61 21.20 14.42
CA LEU A 114 12.44 21.27 15.30
C LEU A 114 12.64 22.23 16.48
N GLN A 115 13.89 22.52 16.86
CA GLN A 115 14.26 23.45 17.93
C GLN A 115 14.38 24.89 17.41
N SER A 116 15.22 25.12 16.41
CA SER A 116 15.56 26.45 15.89
C SER A 116 14.55 26.98 14.87
N ARG A 117 13.81 26.08 14.21
CA ARG A 117 13.01 26.37 13.01
C ARG A 117 13.85 26.93 11.87
N THR A 118 15.14 26.64 11.85
CA THR A 118 16.06 27.00 10.76
C THR A 118 16.54 25.74 10.05
N ILE A 119 16.80 25.86 8.75
CA ILE A 119 17.49 24.84 7.97
C ILE A 119 18.68 25.48 7.25
N SER A 120 19.70 24.66 7.00
CA SER A 120 20.78 24.95 6.05
C SER A 120 20.75 23.87 4.96
N PRO A 121 20.81 24.22 3.66
CA PRO A 121 21.00 23.23 2.61
C PRO A 121 22.35 22.51 2.73
N VAL A 122 22.46 21.28 2.23
CA VAL A 122 23.76 20.58 2.15
C VAL A 122 24.73 21.41 1.32
N GLY A 123 25.96 21.61 1.83
CA GLY A 123 26.99 22.42 1.18
C GLY A 123 26.82 23.94 1.35
N SER A 124 25.91 24.39 2.23
CA SER A 124 25.69 25.80 2.54
C SER A 124 25.67 26.07 4.03
N ASN A 125 26.23 27.20 4.44
CA ASN A 125 26.11 27.73 5.80
C ASN A 125 25.00 28.77 5.93
N ARG A 126 24.25 29.03 4.84
CA ARG A 126 23.15 29.99 4.86
C ARG A 126 21.93 29.36 5.51
N GLU A 127 21.57 29.87 6.67
CA GLU A 127 20.34 29.47 7.35
C GLU A 127 19.11 30.17 6.79
N SER A 128 18.00 29.44 6.75
CA SER A 128 16.67 29.95 6.40
C SER A 128 15.69 29.54 7.48
N ARG A 129 14.98 30.52 8.07
CA ARG A 129 13.93 30.27 9.06
C ARG A 129 12.63 29.88 8.37
N LEU A 130 12.02 28.78 8.80
CA LEU A 130 10.81 28.22 8.22
C LEU A 130 9.70 28.10 9.27
N ASP A 131 8.46 28.34 8.87
CA ASP A 131 7.28 28.05 9.67
C ASP A 131 6.58 26.79 9.16
N VAL A 132 6.99 25.63 9.67
CA VAL A 132 6.49 24.33 9.22
C VAL A 132 5.87 23.57 10.38
N ARG A 133 4.63 23.13 10.20
CA ARG A 133 4.01 22.15 11.09
C ARG A 133 4.49 20.75 10.73
N VAL A 134 4.87 19.93 11.72
CA VAL A 134 5.37 18.57 11.49
C VAL A 134 4.34 17.52 11.95
N ILE A 135 4.02 16.60 11.07
CA ILE A 135 3.30 15.36 11.40
C ILE A 135 4.23 14.21 11.03
N ALA A 136 4.56 13.35 11.99
CA ALA A 136 5.42 12.19 11.78
C ALA A 136 4.60 10.90 11.94
N ALA A 137 4.96 9.85 11.21
CA ALA A 137 4.34 8.54 11.33
C ALA A 137 5.38 7.42 11.37
N THR A 138 5.06 6.32 12.06
CA THR A 138 5.88 5.10 12.01
C THR A 138 5.09 3.88 12.47
N HIS A 139 5.50 2.71 12.01
CA HIS A 139 5.06 1.43 12.55
C HIS A 139 5.96 0.88 13.67
N ARG A 140 7.16 1.47 13.87
CA ARG A 140 8.11 1.04 14.89
C ARG A 140 7.72 1.56 16.28
N ASN A 141 8.06 0.78 17.29
CA ASN A 141 7.97 1.23 18.68
C ASN A 141 9.17 2.13 19.00
N LEU A 142 9.00 3.45 18.86
CA LEU A 142 10.07 4.42 19.10
C LEU A 142 10.57 4.40 20.55
N ALA A 143 9.72 4.11 21.54
CA ALA A 143 10.16 4.01 22.93
C ALA A 143 11.16 2.85 23.13
N ARG A 144 10.94 1.70 22.47
CA ARG A 144 11.92 0.61 22.43
C ARG A 144 13.18 0.99 21.65
N ALA A 145 13.04 1.71 20.54
CA ALA A 145 14.19 2.18 19.75
C ALA A 145 15.07 3.16 20.57
N VAL A 146 14.46 4.03 21.38
CA VAL A 146 15.16 4.90 22.33
C VAL A 146 15.89 4.09 23.39
N ALA A 147 15.23 3.12 24.01
CA ALA A 147 15.87 2.25 25.00
C ALA A 147 17.06 1.45 24.45
N LYS A 148 17.08 1.19 23.14
CA LYS A 148 18.19 0.53 22.43
C LYS A 148 19.27 1.47 21.89
N GLY A 149 19.08 2.79 22.01
CA GLY A 149 19.98 3.80 21.43
C GLY A 149 19.88 3.95 19.91
N GLU A 150 18.87 3.36 19.28
CA GLU A 150 18.61 3.46 17.83
C GLU A 150 17.91 4.77 17.45
N PHE A 151 17.21 5.37 18.41
CA PHE A 151 16.49 6.63 18.22
C PHE A 151 16.78 7.59 19.38
N ARG A 152 16.99 8.88 19.09
CA ARG A 152 17.31 9.85 20.14
C ARG A 152 16.09 10.19 21.00
N GLU A 153 16.29 10.20 22.30
CA GLU A 153 15.26 10.53 23.29
C GLU A 153 14.73 11.97 23.13
N ASP A 154 15.63 12.93 22.92
CA ASP A 154 15.30 14.35 22.71
C ASP A 154 14.38 14.58 21.49
N LEU A 155 14.69 13.94 20.36
CA LEU A 155 13.86 13.97 19.16
C LEU A 155 12.50 13.32 19.40
N PHE A 156 12.48 12.17 20.09
CA PHE A 156 11.23 11.47 20.41
C PHE A 156 10.28 12.36 21.21
N HIS A 157 10.77 13.03 22.26
CA HIS A 157 9.95 13.96 23.05
C HIS A 157 9.50 15.18 22.25
N ARG A 158 10.33 15.69 21.34
CA ARG A 158 9.97 16.84 20.50
C ARG A 158 8.90 16.50 19.45
N LEU A 159 8.87 15.26 18.96
CA LEU A 159 7.86 14.76 18.02
C LEU A 159 6.55 14.39 18.72
N ARG A 160 6.62 13.78 19.90
CA ARG A 160 5.47 13.23 20.65
C ARG A 160 4.75 14.27 21.51
N VAL A 161 4.41 15.43 20.94
CA VAL A 161 3.57 16.41 21.64
C VAL A 161 2.10 15.97 21.63
N ILE A 162 1.59 15.57 20.47
CA ILE A 162 0.30 14.89 20.33
C ILE A 162 0.59 13.50 19.76
N SER A 163 0.25 12.45 20.51
CA SER A 163 0.47 11.06 20.11
C SER A 163 -0.86 10.43 19.73
N ILE A 164 -0.98 9.95 18.49
CA ILE A 164 -2.18 9.26 18.00
C ILE A 164 -1.79 7.84 17.61
N GLU A 165 -2.40 6.85 18.25
CA GLU A 165 -2.18 5.44 17.92
C GLU A 165 -3.34 4.90 17.07
N LEU A 166 -3.02 4.47 15.85
CA LEU A 166 -3.91 3.72 14.98
C LEU A 166 -3.74 2.22 15.23
N LYS A 167 -4.80 1.62 15.76
CA LYS A 167 -4.92 0.17 15.95
C LYS A 167 -5.15 -0.56 14.63
N PRO A 168 -4.69 -1.82 14.51
CA PRO A 168 -5.02 -2.65 13.36
C PRO A 168 -6.53 -2.88 13.25
N ILE A 169 -7.02 -3.20 12.03
CA ILE A 169 -8.45 -3.42 11.75
C ILE A 169 -9.05 -4.45 12.72
N ARG A 170 -8.32 -5.52 13.00
CA ARG A 170 -8.75 -6.60 13.92
C ARG A 170 -9.01 -6.18 15.37
N GLU A 171 -8.64 -4.96 15.76
CA GLU A 171 -8.94 -4.41 17.08
C GLU A 171 -10.06 -3.35 17.04
N ARG A 172 -10.60 -3.08 15.84
CA ARG A 172 -11.63 -2.06 15.55
C ARG A 172 -12.72 -2.55 14.59
N TRP A 173 -13.16 -3.80 14.71
CA TRP A 173 -14.24 -4.41 13.92
C TRP A 173 -15.51 -3.56 13.71
N GLY A 174 -16.07 -2.94 14.75
CA GLY A 174 -17.19 -2.00 14.64
C GLY A 174 -16.92 -0.68 13.89
N GLU A 175 -15.72 -0.48 13.33
CA GLU A 175 -15.43 0.56 12.32
C GLU A 175 -15.34 -0.03 10.89
N LEU A 176 -15.26 -1.36 10.75
CA LEU A 176 -15.01 -2.03 9.47
C LEU A 176 -16.11 -1.75 8.45
N ASP A 177 -17.38 -1.85 8.84
CA ASP A 177 -18.51 -1.60 7.93
C ASP A 177 -18.45 -0.21 7.29
N GLN A 178 -18.20 0.82 8.11
CA GLN A 178 -18.06 2.18 7.63
C GLN A 178 -16.84 2.33 6.72
N LEU A 179 -15.70 1.74 7.09
CA LEU A 179 -14.49 1.78 6.28
C LEU A 179 -14.67 1.10 4.92
N VAL A 180 -15.36 -0.04 4.90
CA VAL A 180 -15.69 -0.80 3.69
C VAL A 180 -16.62 0.03 2.81
N HIS A 181 -17.67 0.61 3.39
CA HIS A 181 -18.61 1.47 2.67
C HIS A 181 -17.91 2.67 2.02
N ASP A 182 -17.14 3.43 2.82
CA ASP A 182 -16.38 4.59 2.33
C ASP A 182 -15.40 4.20 1.21
N CYS A 183 -14.74 3.04 1.34
CA CYS A 183 -13.82 2.53 0.31
C CYS A 183 -14.56 2.19 -0.98
N ILE A 184 -15.70 1.50 -0.90
CA ILE A 184 -16.49 1.13 -2.09
C ILE A 184 -17.02 2.37 -2.80
N GLU A 185 -17.52 3.36 -2.07
CA GLU A 185 -17.97 4.63 -2.67
C GLU A 185 -16.82 5.30 -3.44
N GLU A 186 -15.64 5.40 -2.83
CA GLU A 186 -14.46 6.00 -3.46
C GLU A 186 -14.02 5.21 -4.70
N LEU A 187 -13.99 3.88 -4.62
CA LEU A 187 -13.56 2.99 -5.70
C LEU A 187 -14.56 2.98 -6.87
N CYS A 188 -15.86 2.95 -6.58
CA CYS A 188 -16.90 3.01 -7.60
C CYS A 188 -16.89 4.35 -8.32
N ALA A 189 -16.73 5.47 -7.60
CA ALA A 189 -16.60 6.79 -8.20
C ALA A 189 -15.40 6.87 -9.15
N LYS A 190 -14.25 6.29 -8.77
CA LYS A 190 -13.06 6.21 -9.62
C LYS A 190 -13.25 5.30 -10.84
N ALA A 191 -14.00 4.21 -10.70
CA ALA A 191 -14.32 3.29 -11.78
C ALA A 191 -15.48 3.79 -12.69
N GLY A 192 -16.11 4.93 -12.36
CA GLY A 192 -17.27 5.45 -13.10
C GLY A 192 -18.53 4.58 -12.95
N ARG A 193 -18.67 3.88 -11.82
CA ARG A 193 -19.80 2.97 -11.53
C ARG A 193 -20.72 3.55 -10.46
N SER A 194 -21.97 3.07 -10.48
CA SER A 194 -22.85 3.23 -9.32
C SER A 194 -22.30 2.45 -8.13
N VAL A 195 -22.56 2.93 -6.91
CA VAL A 195 -22.11 2.30 -5.67
C VAL A 195 -22.65 0.87 -5.59
N LEU A 196 -21.74 -0.10 -5.49
CA LEU A 196 -22.07 -1.51 -5.39
C LEU A 196 -22.46 -1.86 -3.95
N ARG A 197 -23.42 -2.78 -3.81
CA ARG A 197 -23.73 -3.41 -2.52
C ARG A 197 -22.75 -4.54 -2.25
N ILE A 198 -22.70 -5.01 -1.01
CA ILE A 198 -21.92 -6.18 -0.59
C ILE A 198 -22.91 -7.25 -0.18
N SER A 199 -22.73 -8.46 -0.68
CA SER A 199 -23.56 -9.58 -0.23
C SER A 199 -23.20 -9.97 1.21
N GLU A 200 -24.17 -10.51 1.94
CA GLU A 200 -24.00 -10.93 3.34
C GLU A 200 -22.79 -11.86 3.53
N GLY A 201 -22.61 -12.85 2.64
CA GLY A 201 -21.45 -13.76 2.71
C GLY A 201 -20.10 -13.08 2.50
N VAL A 202 -20.03 -11.97 1.74
CA VAL A 202 -18.80 -11.18 1.64
C VAL A 202 -18.59 -10.39 2.93
N ALA A 203 -19.62 -9.77 3.49
CA ALA A 203 -19.53 -9.03 4.75
C ALA A 203 -19.00 -9.93 5.89
N GLU A 204 -19.58 -11.13 6.06
CA GLU A 204 -19.09 -12.13 7.02
C GLU A 204 -17.61 -12.51 6.79
N LYS A 205 -17.22 -12.72 5.53
CA LYS A 205 -15.82 -13.04 5.19
C LYS A 205 -14.87 -11.88 5.51
N LEU A 206 -15.30 -10.63 5.30
CA LEU A 206 -14.50 -9.45 5.64
C LEU A 206 -14.37 -9.28 7.17
N GLU A 207 -15.41 -9.57 7.94
CA GLU A 207 -15.41 -9.49 9.40
C GLU A 207 -14.56 -10.56 10.08
N THR A 208 -14.50 -11.76 9.50
CA THR A 208 -13.76 -12.90 10.09
C THR A 208 -12.26 -12.90 9.75
N TYR A 209 -11.84 -12.14 8.73
CA TYR A 209 -10.46 -12.13 8.25
C TYR A 209 -9.53 -11.24 9.10
N GLU A 210 -8.32 -11.72 9.44
CA GLU A 210 -7.44 -11.00 10.38
C GLU A 210 -6.84 -9.68 9.87
N TRP A 211 -6.87 -9.45 8.56
CA TRP A 211 -6.31 -8.25 7.90
C TRP A 211 -4.82 -7.99 8.22
N PRO A 212 -3.89 -8.92 7.91
CA PRO A 212 -2.46 -8.73 8.13
C PRO A 212 -1.92 -7.46 7.44
N GLY A 213 -2.46 -7.09 6.28
CA GLY A 213 -2.12 -5.87 5.55
C GLY A 213 -2.98 -4.64 5.88
N ASN A 214 -3.87 -4.73 6.88
CA ASN A 214 -4.78 -3.67 7.33
C ASN A 214 -5.56 -3.02 6.17
N LEU A 215 -5.79 -1.69 6.21
CA LEU A 215 -6.60 -0.99 5.21
C LEU A 215 -6.00 -1.07 3.80
N ARG A 216 -4.68 -1.27 3.67
CA ARG A 216 -4.06 -1.44 2.35
C ARG A 216 -4.55 -2.71 1.67
N GLU A 217 -4.54 -3.81 2.41
CA GLU A 217 -5.05 -5.08 1.91
C GLU A 217 -6.56 -5.03 1.67
N LEU A 218 -7.34 -4.49 2.63
CA LEU A 218 -8.76 -4.29 2.47
C LEU A 218 -9.10 -3.52 1.19
N ARG A 219 -8.41 -2.40 0.96
CA ARG A 219 -8.61 -1.60 -0.25
C ARG A 219 -8.27 -2.38 -1.52
N ASN A 220 -7.19 -3.15 -1.52
CA ASN A 220 -6.81 -3.97 -2.69
C ASN A 220 -7.85 -5.05 -2.99
N VAL A 221 -8.38 -5.72 -1.95
CA VAL A 221 -9.45 -6.72 -2.07
C VAL A 221 -10.71 -6.08 -2.66
N LEU A 222 -11.14 -4.94 -2.11
CA LEU A 222 -12.34 -4.24 -2.57
C LEU A 222 -12.16 -3.65 -3.96
N GLU A 223 -10.98 -3.13 -4.30
CA GLU A 223 -10.67 -2.60 -5.65
C GLU A 223 -10.77 -3.69 -6.70
N TYR A 224 -10.17 -4.86 -6.44
CA TYR A 224 -10.34 -6.03 -7.31
C TYR A 224 -11.82 -6.38 -7.47
N ALA A 225 -12.57 -6.45 -6.37
CA ALA A 225 -13.97 -6.85 -6.39
C ALA A 225 -14.88 -5.86 -7.14
N VAL A 226 -14.62 -4.56 -7.01
CA VAL A 226 -15.30 -3.50 -7.78
C VAL A 226 -14.98 -3.60 -9.28
N LEU A 227 -13.79 -4.06 -9.65
CA LEU A 227 -13.40 -4.25 -11.06
C LEU A 227 -13.91 -5.58 -11.64
N ALA A 228 -13.99 -6.63 -10.83
CA ALA A 228 -14.40 -7.97 -11.24
C ALA A 228 -15.91 -8.14 -11.32
N GLY A 229 -16.67 -7.51 -10.42
CA GLY A 229 -18.12 -7.71 -10.34
C GLY A 229 -18.86 -7.12 -11.53
N ASP A 230 -19.68 -7.89 -12.22
CA ASP A 230 -20.48 -7.41 -13.37
C ASP A 230 -21.86 -6.84 -12.95
N GLY A 231 -22.29 -7.06 -11.70
CA GLY A 231 -23.61 -6.71 -11.17
C GLY A 231 -23.64 -5.46 -10.26
N PRO A 232 -24.80 -5.19 -9.61
CA PRO A 232 -24.96 -4.13 -8.61
C PRO A 232 -24.50 -4.54 -7.20
N GLU A 233 -24.03 -5.77 -7.03
CA GLU A 233 -23.64 -6.36 -5.76
C GLU A 233 -22.33 -7.14 -5.93
N ILE A 234 -21.42 -7.00 -4.96
CA ILE A 234 -20.18 -7.76 -4.84
C ILE A 234 -20.49 -9.07 -4.13
N THR A 235 -20.18 -10.17 -4.79
CA THR A 235 -20.35 -11.53 -4.27
C THR A 235 -19.02 -12.18 -3.96
N LEU A 236 -19.04 -13.35 -3.31
CA LEU A 236 -17.80 -14.10 -3.00
C LEU A 236 -16.98 -14.46 -4.23
N ALA A 237 -17.62 -14.63 -5.40
CA ALA A 237 -16.95 -14.97 -6.66
C ALA A 237 -16.17 -13.79 -7.25
N ASP A 238 -16.48 -12.56 -6.81
CA ASP A 238 -15.83 -11.33 -7.27
C ASP A 238 -14.61 -10.99 -6.40
N LEU A 239 -14.40 -11.70 -5.28
CA LEU A 239 -13.22 -11.51 -4.44
C LEU A 239 -11.96 -12.06 -5.12
N PRO A 240 -10.78 -11.49 -4.83
CA PRO A 240 -9.53 -11.99 -5.39
C PRO A 240 -9.31 -13.47 -5.04
N PRO A 241 -8.75 -14.28 -5.96
CA PRO A 241 -8.50 -15.69 -5.70
C PRO A 241 -7.48 -15.92 -4.57
N TRP A 242 -6.62 -14.94 -4.30
CA TRP A 242 -5.64 -14.99 -3.19
C TRP A 242 -6.25 -14.59 -1.82
N PHE A 243 -7.48 -14.06 -1.78
CA PHE A 243 -8.07 -13.56 -0.54
C PHE A 243 -8.52 -14.70 0.40
N GLY A 244 -7.86 -14.79 1.55
CA GLY A 244 -8.06 -15.85 2.53
C GLY A 244 -7.19 -17.09 2.31
N ILE A 245 -6.23 -17.05 1.38
CA ILE A 245 -5.19 -18.08 1.26
C ILE A 245 -4.06 -17.71 2.22
N ASP A 246 -3.95 -18.47 3.29
CA ASP A 246 -2.97 -18.22 4.35
C ASP A 246 -1.60 -18.78 3.93
N GLU A 247 -0.73 -17.95 3.32
CA GLU A 247 0.65 -18.37 2.98
C GLU A 247 1.48 -18.74 4.23
N GLN A 248 1.06 -18.31 5.43
CA GLN A 248 1.76 -18.56 6.69
C GLN A 248 1.29 -19.83 7.44
N ALA A 249 0.15 -20.43 7.06
CA ALA A 249 -0.33 -21.68 7.67
C ALA A 249 0.39 -22.93 7.14
N SER A 250 1.15 -22.81 6.04
CA SER A 250 1.93 -23.91 5.45
C SER A 250 3.24 -24.22 6.20
N GLY A 251 3.59 -23.45 7.25
CA GLY A 251 4.85 -23.58 7.98
C GLY A 251 4.82 -24.42 9.27
N HIS A 252 3.65 -24.84 9.76
CA HIS A 252 3.53 -25.54 11.06
C HIS A 252 2.47 -26.65 11.05
N ALA A 253 2.52 -27.57 10.09
CA ALA A 253 1.81 -28.85 10.17
C ALA A 253 2.81 -30.01 10.32
N GLY A 254 3.59 -29.97 11.40
CA GLY A 254 4.23 -31.17 11.93
C GLY A 254 3.21 -31.99 12.70
N ALA A 255 2.91 -33.19 12.18
CA ALA A 255 2.24 -34.31 12.85
C ALA A 255 0.75 -34.16 13.22
N VAL A 256 -0.13 -34.55 12.30
CA VAL A 256 -1.21 -35.52 12.59
C VAL A 256 -1.42 -36.40 11.36
N ALA A 257 -1.34 -37.71 11.60
CA ALA A 257 -1.44 -38.75 10.60
C ALA A 257 -2.87 -38.91 10.07
N GLY A 258 -2.96 -39.22 8.77
CA GLY A 258 -3.94 -40.15 8.23
C GLY A 258 -5.34 -39.61 7.91
N ALA A 259 -5.55 -39.16 6.67
CA ALA A 259 -6.62 -39.62 5.78
C ALA A 259 -6.50 -38.90 4.43
N GLY A 260 -6.38 -39.67 3.35
CA GLY A 260 -5.94 -39.18 2.05
C GLY A 260 -6.92 -38.27 1.33
N PHE A 261 -6.37 -37.23 0.71
CA PHE A 261 -6.78 -36.72 -0.59
C PHE A 261 -5.52 -36.34 -1.34
N GLY A 262 -5.17 -37.11 -2.37
CA GLY A 262 -4.00 -36.86 -3.20
C GLY A 262 -4.21 -35.59 -4.03
N VAL A 263 -3.45 -34.54 -3.72
CA VAL A 263 -3.23 -33.42 -4.63
C VAL A 263 -1.79 -33.56 -5.11
N ALA A 264 -1.64 -33.86 -6.39
CA ALA A 264 -0.33 -34.07 -7.01
C ALA A 264 0.58 -32.85 -6.77
N GLU A 265 1.72 -33.08 -6.13
CA GLU A 265 2.78 -32.08 -5.96
C GLU A 265 3.19 -31.53 -7.32
N VAL A 266 2.87 -30.26 -7.58
CA VAL A 266 3.46 -29.54 -8.70
C VAL A 266 4.84 -29.06 -8.24
N GLN A 267 5.87 -29.85 -8.53
CA GLN A 267 7.26 -29.44 -8.35
C GLN A 267 7.54 -28.22 -9.24
N LEU A 268 7.74 -27.06 -8.63
CA LEU A 268 8.16 -25.86 -9.35
C LEU A 268 9.66 -25.97 -9.69
N PRO A 269 10.06 -25.76 -10.96
CA PRO A 269 11.46 -25.77 -11.35
C PRO A 269 12.26 -24.65 -10.66
N LEU A 270 13.53 -24.93 -10.32
CA LEU A 270 14.43 -24.01 -9.60
C LEU A 270 14.87 -22.79 -10.43
N ASP A 271 14.63 -22.78 -11.75
CA ASP A 271 14.98 -21.67 -12.64
C ASP A 271 13.80 -20.70 -12.82
N TYR A 272 14.07 -19.41 -12.61
CA TYR A 272 13.09 -18.31 -12.71
C TYR A 272 12.43 -18.22 -14.10
N HIS A 273 13.18 -18.47 -15.17
CA HIS A 273 12.64 -18.45 -16.53
C HIS A 273 11.75 -19.66 -16.82
N ASP A 274 12.05 -20.81 -16.21
CA ASP A 274 11.23 -22.02 -16.34
C ASP A 274 9.96 -21.95 -15.49
N ALA A 275 10.03 -21.36 -14.29
CA ALA A 275 8.86 -21.11 -13.45
C ALA A 275 7.89 -20.11 -14.12
N LEU A 276 8.42 -19.02 -14.68
CA LEU A 276 7.62 -18.04 -15.41
C LEU A 276 7.01 -18.63 -16.69
N SER A 277 7.75 -19.48 -17.41
CA SER A 277 7.25 -20.17 -18.60
C SER A 277 6.17 -21.21 -18.26
N SER A 278 6.29 -21.89 -17.13
CA SER A 278 5.31 -22.87 -16.65
C SER A 278 4.01 -22.18 -16.21
N PHE A 279 4.14 -21.04 -15.53
CA PHE A 279 3.01 -20.19 -15.17
C PHE A 279 2.32 -19.60 -16.41
N GLU A 280 3.10 -19.04 -17.36
CA GLU A 280 2.57 -18.48 -18.61
C GLU A 280 1.85 -19.57 -19.42
N LYS A 281 2.40 -20.78 -19.51
CA LYS A 281 1.75 -21.92 -20.17
C LYS A 281 0.43 -22.28 -19.50
N MET A 282 0.41 -22.45 -18.18
CA MET A 282 -0.80 -22.82 -17.43
C MET A 282 -1.88 -21.74 -17.53
N PHE A 283 -1.49 -20.48 -17.47
CA PHE A 283 -2.38 -19.33 -17.64
C PHE A 283 -3.01 -19.30 -19.03
N LEU A 284 -2.20 -19.48 -20.09
CA LEU A 284 -2.69 -19.50 -21.47
C LEU A 284 -3.60 -20.70 -21.73
N GLU A 285 -3.29 -21.87 -21.17
CA GLU A 285 -4.11 -23.08 -21.28
C GLU A 285 -5.48 -22.90 -20.61
N GLN A 286 -5.53 -22.36 -19.39
CA GLN A 286 -6.79 -22.07 -18.71
C GLN A 286 -7.60 -20.98 -19.42
N ALA A 287 -6.95 -19.94 -19.94
CA ALA A 287 -7.62 -18.88 -20.70
C ALA A 287 -8.23 -19.43 -22.01
N LEU A 288 -7.53 -20.32 -22.72
CA LEU A 288 -8.05 -20.96 -23.93
C LEU A 288 -9.21 -21.90 -23.63
N ARG A 289 -9.12 -22.71 -22.56
CA ARG A 289 -10.22 -23.58 -22.12
C ARG A 289 -11.46 -22.79 -21.74
N ARG A 290 -11.31 -21.71 -20.95
CA ARG A 290 -12.43 -20.86 -20.50
C ARG A 290 -13.18 -20.19 -21.66
N PHE A 291 -12.47 -19.87 -22.73
CA PHE A 291 -13.06 -19.26 -23.93
C PHE A 291 -13.23 -20.24 -25.11
N ARG A 292 -13.25 -21.56 -24.82
CA ARG A 292 -13.50 -22.64 -25.78
C ARG A 292 -12.63 -22.56 -27.05
N GLY A 293 -11.34 -22.28 -26.90
CA GLY A 293 -10.37 -22.25 -28.00
C GLY A 293 -10.49 -21.06 -28.96
N ARG A 294 -11.34 -20.05 -28.67
CA ARG A 294 -11.52 -18.88 -29.56
C ARG A 294 -10.36 -17.89 -29.44
N VAL A 295 -9.24 -18.18 -30.10
CA VAL A 295 -7.96 -17.44 -30.00
C VAL A 295 -8.10 -15.91 -30.15
N ASN A 296 -8.87 -15.42 -31.12
CA ASN A 296 -9.07 -13.97 -31.31
C ASN A 296 -9.80 -13.31 -30.13
N TYR A 297 -10.78 -14.02 -29.55
CA TYR A 297 -11.58 -13.54 -28.43
C TYR A 297 -10.78 -13.60 -27.14
N THR A 298 -10.05 -14.70 -26.91
CA THR A 298 -9.12 -14.86 -25.78
C THR A 298 -8.07 -13.75 -25.77
N ALA A 299 -7.40 -13.49 -26.90
CA ALA A 299 -6.38 -12.44 -27.02
C ALA A 299 -6.89 -11.05 -26.57
N ARG A 300 -8.07 -10.65 -27.04
CA ARG A 300 -8.69 -9.37 -26.65
C ARG A 300 -9.08 -9.31 -25.19
N ARG A 301 -9.57 -10.42 -24.62
CA ARG A 301 -10.02 -10.49 -23.23
C ARG A 301 -8.88 -10.51 -22.21
N ILE A 302 -7.75 -11.13 -22.56
CA ILE A 302 -6.55 -11.17 -21.71
C ILE A 302 -5.59 -9.99 -21.98
N GLY A 303 -5.97 -9.05 -22.85
CA GLY A 303 -5.16 -7.86 -23.15
C GLY A 303 -3.90 -8.12 -23.98
N MET A 304 -3.82 -9.24 -24.70
CA MET A 304 -2.65 -9.63 -25.50
C MET A 304 -2.92 -9.47 -27.01
N ASN A 305 -1.92 -9.01 -27.77
CA ASN A 305 -2.02 -8.99 -29.23
C ASN A 305 -2.10 -10.43 -29.78
N LYS A 306 -3.00 -10.68 -30.75
CA LYS A 306 -3.24 -11.98 -31.38
C LYS A 306 -1.95 -12.64 -31.88
N THR A 307 -1.06 -11.88 -32.51
CA THR A 307 0.21 -12.39 -33.06
C THR A 307 1.14 -12.86 -31.94
N THR A 308 1.18 -12.14 -30.82
CA THR A 308 1.93 -12.51 -29.62
C THR A 308 1.35 -13.77 -28.97
N LEU A 309 0.02 -13.87 -28.86
CA LEU A 309 -0.66 -15.05 -28.32
C LEU A 309 -0.38 -16.30 -29.16
N ILE A 310 -0.50 -16.20 -30.50
CA ILE A 310 -0.21 -17.32 -31.41
C ILE A 310 1.26 -17.76 -31.32
N ARG A 311 2.19 -16.80 -31.21
CA ARG A 311 3.62 -17.09 -31.06
C ARG A 311 3.90 -17.83 -29.75
N ARG A 312 3.31 -17.37 -28.63
CA ARG A 312 3.44 -18.00 -27.30
C ARG A 312 2.77 -19.37 -27.23
N MET A 313 1.62 -19.55 -27.87
CA MET A 313 0.96 -20.86 -27.96
C MET A 313 1.82 -21.88 -28.71
N ARG A 314 2.50 -21.47 -29.79
CA ARG A 314 3.43 -22.34 -30.54
C ARG A 314 4.67 -22.71 -29.74
N SER A 315 5.25 -21.77 -28.98
CA SER A 315 6.41 -22.06 -28.13
C SER A 315 6.11 -23.05 -27.01
N TYR A 316 4.86 -23.12 -26.54
CA TYR A 316 4.45 -24.03 -25.46
C TYR A 316 3.72 -25.30 -25.92
N GLY A 317 3.63 -25.53 -27.24
CA GLY A 317 3.01 -26.73 -27.81
C GLY A 317 1.48 -26.80 -27.67
N LEU A 318 0.81 -25.69 -27.36
CA LEU A 318 -0.66 -25.60 -27.18
C LEU A 318 -1.44 -25.62 -28.52
N GLY A 319 -0.84 -26.19 -29.57
CA GLY A 319 -1.38 -26.21 -30.93
C GLY A 319 -2.32 -27.38 -31.23
N SER A 320 -2.38 -28.42 -30.39
CA SER A 320 -3.16 -29.64 -30.63
C SER A 320 -4.68 -29.46 -30.45
N GLU A 321 -5.13 -28.44 -29.71
CA GLU A 321 -6.58 -28.14 -29.56
C GLU A 321 -7.18 -27.45 -30.80
N LEU A 322 -6.35 -27.02 -31.77
CA LEU A 322 -6.82 -26.41 -33.02
C LEU A 322 -7.42 -27.43 -34.00
N GLU A 323 -7.02 -28.70 -33.98
CA GLU A 323 -7.60 -29.71 -34.88
C GLU A 323 -9.00 -30.17 -34.41
N ALA A 324 -9.26 -30.17 -33.11
CA ALA A 324 -10.56 -30.52 -32.55
C ALA A 324 -11.61 -29.41 -32.77
N ALA A 325 -11.23 -28.13 -32.66
CA ALA A 325 -12.15 -27.01 -32.84
C ALA A 325 -12.41 -26.67 -34.33
N ALA A 326 -11.46 -26.95 -35.23
CA ALA A 326 -11.66 -26.76 -36.67
C ALA A 326 -12.58 -27.83 -37.32
N HIS A 327 -12.80 -28.96 -36.65
CA HIS A 327 -13.67 -30.03 -37.15
C HIS A 327 -15.16 -29.84 -36.80
N ASP A 328 -15.46 -29.05 -35.76
CA ASP A 328 -16.85 -28.83 -35.31
C ASP A 328 -17.56 -27.69 -36.09
N ASP A 329 -16.80 -26.77 -36.68
CA ASP A 329 -17.34 -25.68 -37.52
C ASP A 329 -17.71 -26.15 -38.95
N LYS A 330 -17.21 -27.31 -39.41
CA LYS A 330 -17.59 -27.88 -40.72
C LYS A 330 -18.86 -28.73 -40.68
N ARG A 331 -19.41 -29.10 -39.51
CA ARG A 331 -20.64 -29.91 -39.38
C ARG A 331 -21.93 -29.09 -39.20
N LYS A 332 -21.84 -27.76 -39.12
CA LYS A 332 -23.01 -26.87 -38.97
C LYS A 332 -23.35 -26.06 -40.22
N ILE A 333 -22.71 -26.35 -41.35
CA ILE A 333 -23.01 -25.72 -42.66
C ILE A 333 -23.13 -26.81 -43.75
N SER A 334 -23.80 -27.93 -43.45
CA SER A 334 -24.26 -28.87 -44.48
C SER A 334 -25.65 -29.37 -44.16
#